data_AF-A0A942UVN6-F1
#
_entry.id   AF-A0A942UVN6-F1
#
_cell.length_a   1.000
_cell.length_b   1.000
_cell.length_c   1.000
_cell.angle_alpha   90.00
_cell.angle_beta   90.00
_cell.angle_gamma   90.00
#
_symmetry.space_group_name_H-M   'P 1'
#
loop_
_entity.id
_entity.type
_entity.pdbx_description
1 polymer ?
#
loop_
_entity_poly.entity_id
_entity_poly.type
_entity_poly.pdbx_seq_one_letter_code
_entity_poly.pdbx_strand_id
1 'polypeptide(L)'
;MKDSMRNIKIYLMTGVSYMLPFIVGGGMLIAFGTIFGKFGFTSIQEPMQTLGYGIFGFIPHIIGAYIAFGVADRPGIAPGFAGGYVAAEIGAGFLGGMLAGLIGAFVVRGLKRVPFHHYIATLKPMMFIPLVGIGVTAGLIALIGQPISLLQITLDGWLTGISGSNAILLGAILAGMLAFDLGGPINKIALTFVIGAYSQQIFAPNAAAFAGIMTPPISAAIASWLVPKKFTHMEKTNSLTTLFTGLLGITEGAIPYAASNPLRIIPAFVVGSSLGGALIMAFNIETQLFGGILAFPFTERWYLFILALAIGIAVSTILIMIFKKEVSEEVEEAELVEF
;
A
#
# COMPACT_ATOMS: atom_id res chain seq x y z
N MET A 1 -25.57 -0.31 14.24
CA MET A 1 -24.54 0.67 13.81
C MET A 1 -23.13 0.07 13.78
N LYS A 2 -22.68 -0.63 14.84
CA LYS A 2 -21.36 -1.29 14.88
C LYS A 2 -21.12 -2.29 13.72
N ASP A 3 -22.13 -3.09 13.35
CA ASP A 3 -21.99 -4.06 12.24
C ASP A 3 -21.87 -3.38 10.87
N SER A 4 -22.61 -2.29 10.64
CA SER A 4 -22.53 -1.54 9.37
C SER A 4 -21.17 -0.86 9.17
N MET A 5 -20.58 -0.33 10.25
CA MET A 5 -19.28 0.34 10.19
C MET A 5 -18.13 -0.66 10.03
N ARG A 6 -18.24 -1.84 10.70
CA ARG A 6 -17.32 -2.97 10.49
C ARG A 6 -17.34 -3.44 9.03
N ASN A 7 -18.52 -3.50 8.41
CA ASN A 7 -18.67 -3.91 7.03
C ASN A 7 -18.04 -2.91 6.05
N ILE A 8 -18.23 -1.59 6.25
CA ILE A 8 -17.58 -0.57 5.40
C ILE A 8 -16.06 -0.68 5.42
N LYS A 9 -15.45 -0.87 6.60
CA LYS A 9 -14.00 -1.09 6.71
C LYS A 9 -13.55 -2.29 5.87
N ILE A 10 -14.27 -3.41 5.94
CA ILE A 10 -13.94 -4.62 5.17
C ILE A 10 -13.99 -4.31 3.67
N TYR A 11 -15.03 -3.61 3.20
CA TYR A 11 -15.18 -3.26 1.79
C TYR A 11 -14.08 -2.35 1.26
N LEU A 12 -13.67 -1.35 2.06
CA LEU A 12 -12.52 -0.50 1.74
C LEU A 12 -11.23 -1.33 1.66
N MET A 13 -11.02 -2.24 2.62
CA MET A 13 -9.85 -3.13 2.61
C MET A 13 -9.85 -4.12 1.45
N THR A 14 -11.02 -4.57 0.98
CA THR A 14 -11.15 -5.33 -0.27
C THR A 14 -10.63 -4.50 -1.44
N GLY A 15 -11.12 -3.27 -1.58
CA GLY A 15 -10.64 -2.32 -2.60
C GLY A 15 -9.11 -2.21 -2.66
N VAL A 16 -8.51 -1.94 -1.50
CA VAL A 16 -7.05 -1.82 -1.36
C VAL A 16 -6.33 -3.12 -1.74
N SER A 17 -6.78 -4.25 -1.21
CA SER A 17 -6.09 -5.53 -1.41
C SER A 17 -6.08 -5.98 -2.87
N TYR A 18 -7.19 -5.77 -3.59
CA TYR A 18 -7.27 -6.13 -5.01
C TYR A 18 -6.58 -5.12 -5.93
N MET A 19 -6.29 -3.91 -5.43
CA MET A 19 -5.49 -2.92 -6.15
C MET A 19 -3.98 -3.19 -6.05
N LEU A 20 -3.50 -3.84 -4.98
CA LEU A 20 -2.07 -4.08 -4.75
C LEU A 20 -1.34 -4.75 -5.94
N PRO A 21 -1.87 -5.81 -6.58
CA PRO A 21 -1.19 -6.43 -7.73
C PRO A 21 -0.97 -5.46 -8.90
N PHE A 22 -1.88 -4.51 -9.12
CA PHE A 22 -1.74 -3.48 -10.16
C PHE A 22 -0.60 -2.52 -9.83
N ILE A 23 -0.48 -2.11 -8.57
CA ILE A 23 0.58 -1.20 -8.12
C ILE A 23 1.94 -1.86 -8.21
N VAL A 24 2.05 -3.12 -7.74
CA VAL A 24 3.29 -3.88 -7.82
C VAL A 24 3.71 -4.08 -9.28
N GLY A 25 2.79 -4.52 -10.14
CA GLY A 25 3.06 -4.71 -11.57
C GLY A 25 3.42 -3.40 -12.28
N GLY A 26 2.61 -2.35 -12.13
CA GLY A 26 2.85 -1.04 -12.74
C GLY A 26 4.15 -0.40 -12.26
N GLY A 27 4.44 -0.51 -10.97
CA GLY A 27 5.67 -0.06 -10.34
C GLY A 27 6.92 -0.77 -10.86
N MET A 28 6.85 -2.09 -10.97
CA MET A 28 7.93 -2.90 -11.56
C MET A 28 8.17 -2.55 -13.03
N LEU A 29 7.10 -2.31 -13.82
CA LEU A 29 7.24 -1.87 -15.21
C LEU A 29 7.96 -0.53 -15.32
N ILE A 30 7.62 0.44 -14.47
CA ILE A 30 8.33 1.74 -14.40
C ILE A 30 9.79 1.52 -14.02
N ALA A 31 10.06 0.66 -13.03
CA ALA A 31 11.41 0.37 -12.57
C ALA A 31 12.29 -0.28 -13.64
N PHE A 32 11.82 -1.37 -14.24
CA PHE A 32 12.55 -2.03 -15.31
C PHE A 32 12.68 -1.16 -16.55
N GLY A 33 11.64 -0.42 -16.93
CA GLY A 33 11.73 0.54 -18.03
C GLY A 33 12.84 1.57 -17.79
N THR A 34 12.95 2.09 -16.56
CA THR A 34 14.01 3.03 -16.17
C THR A 34 15.39 2.39 -16.23
N ILE A 35 15.54 1.15 -15.77
CA ILE A 35 16.78 0.36 -15.88
C ILE A 35 17.18 0.24 -17.37
N PHE A 36 16.28 -0.24 -18.22
CA PHE A 36 16.54 -0.44 -19.65
C PHE A 36 16.91 0.87 -20.36
N GLY A 37 16.22 1.96 -20.04
CA GLY A 37 16.50 3.29 -20.58
C GLY A 37 17.93 3.76 -20.28
N LYS A 38 18.43 3.48 -19.07
CA LYS A 38 19.80 3.84 -18.66
C LYS A 38 20.89 3.05 -19.40
N PHE A 39 20.57 1.87 -19.93
CA PHE A 39 21.44 1.10 -20.82
C PHE A 39 21.23 1.41 -22.31
N GLY A 40 20.40 2.40 -22.64
CA GLY A 40 20.14 2.83 -24.02
C GLY A 40 19.06 2.04 -24.77
N PHE A 41 18.33 1.15 -24.08
CA PHE A 41 17.24 0.36 -24.68
C PHE A 41 15.90 1.13 -24.69
N THR A 42 15.85 2.26 -25.39
CA THR A 42 14.67 3.17 -25.40
C THR A 42 13.40 2.51 -25.95
N SER A 43 13.54 1.62 -26.94
CA SER A 43 12.42 0.86 -27.53
C SER A 43 11.73 -0.09 -26.55
N ILE A 44 12.41 -0.48 -25.47
CA ILE A 44 11.85 -1.30 -24.37
C ILE A 44 11.39 -0.38 -23.22
N GLN A 45 12.14 0.68 -22.92
CA GLN A 45 11.79 1.64 -21.89
C GLN A 45 10.40 2.25 -22.11
N GLU A 46 10.15 2.83 -23.29
CA GLU A 46 8.96 3.65 -23.54
C GLU A 46 7.65 2.86 -23.37
N PRO A 47 7.48 1.65 -23.97
CA PRO A 47 6.27 0.86 -23.75
C PRO A 47 6.09 0.43 -22.29
N MET A 48 7.16 0.06 -21.58
CA MET A 48 7.09 -0.37 -20.18
C MET A 48 6.66 0.77 -19.26
N GLN A 49 7.29 1.94 -19.37
CA GLN A 49 6.95 3.10 -18.57
C GLN A 49 5.54 3.60 -18.92
N THR A 50 5.16 3.64 -20.19
CA THR A 50 3.81 4.03 -20.62
C THR A 50 2.75 3.13 -20.01
N LEU A 51 2.93 1.82 -20.06
CA LEU A 51 2.01 0.87 -19.44
C LEU A 51 1.98 1.02 -17.92
N GLY A 52 3.13 1.16 -17.28
CA GLY A 52 3.23 1.32 -15.83
C GLY A 52 2.54 2.59 -15.32
N TYR A 53 2.82 3.75 -15.92
CA TYR A 53 2.13 5.01 -15.60
C TYR A 53 0.64 4.94 -15.94
N GLY A 54 0.26 4.28 -17.04
CA GLY A 54 -1.14 4.03 -17.37
C GLY A 54 -1.88 3.25 -16.28
N ILE A 55 -1.26 2.19 -15.74
CA ILE A 55 -1.82 1.42 -14.61
C ILE A 55 -2.04 2.32 -13.39
N PHE A 56 -1.09 3.21 -13.07
CA PHE A 56 -1.28 4.18 -11.98
C PHE A 56 -2.40 5.19 -12.25
N GLY A 57 -2.59 5.61 -13.50
CA GLY A 57 -3.74 6.45 -13.89
C GLY A 57 -5.10 5.76 -13.68
N PHE A 58 -5.15 4.43 -13.78
CA PHE A 58 -6.38 3.66 -13.53
C PHE A 58 -6.68 3.43 -12.04
N ILE A 59 -5.84 3.88 -11.12
CA ILE A 59 -6.00 3.62 -9.67
C ILE A 59 -7.39 4.07 -9.13
N PRO A 60 -7.92 5.27 -9.44
CA PRO A 60 -9.28 5.65 -9.02
C PRO A 60 -10.37 4.69 -9.52
N HIS A 61 -10.17 4.09 -10.69
CA HIS A 61 -11.12 3.17 -11.33
C HIS A 61 -11.05 1.80 -10.68
N ILE A 62 -9.83 1.29 -10.49
CA ILE A 62 -9.55 0.00 -9.88
C ILE A 62 -10.08 -0.02 -8.45
N ILE A 63 -9.77 1.01 -7.65
CA ILE A 63 -10.23 1.05 -6.26
C ILE A 63 -11.76 1.18 -6.18
N GLY A 64 -12.38 1.99 -7.05
CA GLY A 64 -13.84 2.09 -7.15
C GLY A 64 -14.48 0.75 -7.47
N ALA A 65 -13.95 0.05 -8.48
CA ALA A 65 -14.43 -1.27 -8.89
C ALA A 65 -14.37 -2.30 -7.75
N TYR A 66 -13.25 -2.39 -7.04
CA TYR A 66 -13.04 -3.42 -6.02
C TYR A 66 -13.68 -3.09 -4.65
N ILE A 67 -13.87 -1.80 -4.32
CA ILE A 67 -14.75 -1.42 -3.21
C ILE A 67 -16.18 -1.81 -3.53
N ALA A 68 -16.66 -1.51 -4.75
CA ALA A 68 -18.01 -1.87 -5.16
C ALA A 68 -18.22 -3.39 -5.16
N PHE A 69 -17.21 -4.14 -5.62
CA PHE A 69 -17.17 -5.60 -5.54
C PHE A 69 -17.29 -6.13 -4.11
N GLY A 70 -16.57 -5.52 -3.15
CA GLY A 70 -16.63 -5.94 -1.75
C GLY A 70 -18.04 -5.93 -1.14
N VAL A 71 -18.95 -5.10 -1.67
CA VAL A 71 -20.34 -5.00 -1.20
C VAL A 71 -21.33 -5.76 -2.10
N ALA A 72 -21.15 -5.64 -3.42
CA ALA A 72 -22.13 -6.01 -4.42
C ALA A 72 -21.68 -7.16 -5.33
N ASP A 73 -20.57 -7.84 -5.01
CA ASP A 73 -19.93 -8.89 -5.79
C ASP A 73 -19.62 -8.44 -7.23
N ARG A 74 -19.48 -9.40 -8.15
CA ARG A 74 -19.15 -9.15 -9.56
C ARG A 74 -20.02 -8.07 -10.24
N PRO A 75 -21.34 -7.98 -10.01
CA PRO A 75 -22.16 -6.92 -10.59
C PRO A 75 -21.78 -5.49 -10.17
N GLY A 76 -21.08 -5.33 -9.05
CA GLY A 76 -20.57 -4.04 -8.56
C GLY A 76 -19.39 -3.47 -9.35
N ILE A 77 -18.62 -4.35 -10.01
CA ILE A 77 -17.33 -3.99 -10.63
C ILE A 77 -17.49 -2.88 -11.66
N ALA A 78 -18.35 -3.07 -12.67
CA ALA A 78 -18.46 -2.11 -13.76
C ALA A 78 -19.03 -0.74 -13.31
N PRO A 79 -20.09 -0.67 -12.48
CA PRO A 79 -20.56 0.59 -11.91
C PRO A 79 -19.50 1.32 -11.08
N GLY A 80 -18.77 0.60 -10.20
CA GLY A 80 -17.69 1.18 -9.41
C GLY A 80 -16.53 1.69 -10.28
N PHE A 81 -16.14 0.92 -11.30
CA PHE A 81 -15.10 1.30 -12.26
C PHE A 81 -15.49 2.57 -13.02
N ALA A 82 -16.71 2.63 -13.56
CA ALA A 82 -17.20 3.78 -14.32
C ALA A 82 -17.35 5.03 -13.45
N GLY A 83 -17.80 4.89 -12.20
CA GLY A 83 -17.81 5.99 -11.25
C GLY A 83 -16.39 6.49 -10.94
N GLY A 84 -15.43 5.57 -10.79
CA GLY A 84 -14.02 5.92 -10.61
C GLY A 84 -13.40 6.61 -11.83
N TYR A 85 -13.81 6.24 -13.04
CA TYR A 85 -13.47 6.97 -14.27
C TYR A 85 -13.95 8.42 -14.22
N VAL A 86 -15.24 8.63 -13.95
CA VAL A 86 -15.78 10.00 -13.84
C VAL A 86 -15.09 10.79 -12.74
N ALA A 87 -14.79 10.16 -11.60
CA ALA A 87 -14.04 10.81 -10.52
C ALA A 87 -12.64 11.29 -10.95
N ALA A 88 -11.93 10.50 -11.75
CA ALA A 88 -10.63 10.89 -12.29
C ALA A 88 -10.78 12.08 -13.26
N GLU A 89 -11.73 12.02 -14.19
CA GLU A 89 -11.95 13.05 -15.21
C GLU A 89 -12.32 14.43 -14.63
N ILE A 90 -13.06 14.46 -13.51
CA ILE A 90 -13.46 15.72 -12.86
C ILE A 90 -12.45 16.22 -11.80
N GLY A 91 -11.29 15.56 -11.68
CA GLY A 91 -10.25 15.93 -10.71
C GLY A 91 -10.53 15.52 -9.26
N ALA A 92 -11.56 14.70 -9.00
CA ALA A 92 -11.79 14.13 -7.67
C ALA A 92 -10.80 13.01 -7.32
N GLY A 93 -10.06 12.51 -8.32
CA GLY A 93 -8.89 11.66 -8.15
C GLY A 93 -9.14 10.42 -7.31
N PHE A 94 -8.15 10.07 -6.49
CA PHE A 94 -8.18 8.89 -5.64
C PHE A 94 -9.37 8.87 -4.67
N LEU A 95 -9.65 10.01 -4.00
CA LEU A 95 -10.74 10.14 -3.04
C LEU A 95 -12.10 9.95 -3.71
N GLY A 96 -12.29 10.54 -4.89
CA GLY A 96 -13.49 10.35 -5.69
C GLY A 96 -13.68 8.89 -6.13
N GLY A 97 -12.60 8.20 -6.50
CA GLY A 97 -12.63 6.77 -6.83
C GLY A 97 -13.10 5.90 -5.66
N MET A 98 -12.63 6.17 -4.44
CA MET A 98 -13.09 5.47 -3.24
C MET A 98 -14.59 5.68 -3.00
N LEU A 99 -15.07 6.93 -3.11
CA LEU A 99 -16.49 7.23 -2.93
C LEU A 99 -17.34 6.61 -4.04
N ALA A 100 -16.88 6.65 -5.29
CA ALA A 100 -17.52 6.01 -6.43
C ALA A 100 -17.75 4.52 -6.21
N GLY A 101 -16.77 3.83 -5.61
CA GLY A 101 -16.93 2.43 -5.26
C GLY A 101 -18.04 2.19 -4.24
N LEU A 102 -18.13 3.02 -3.19
CA LEU A 102 -19.20 2.93 -2.20
C LEU A 102 -20.57 3.23 -2.81
N ILE A 103 -20.68 4.28 -3.62
CA ILE A 103 -21.94 4.65 -4.28
C ILE A 103 -22.36 3.55 -5.25
N GLY A 104 -21.45 3.08 -6.11
CA GLY A 104 -21.71 1.99 -7.04
C GLY A 104 -22.17 0.72 -6.35
N ALA A 105 -21.55 0.38 -5.21
CA ALA A 105 -22.00 -0.71 -4.36
C ALA A 105 -23.46 -0.59 -3.94
N PHE A 106 -23.87 0.56 -3.40
CA PHE A 106 -25.23 0.77 -2.92
C PHE A 106 -26.25 0.85 -4.06
N VAL A 107 -25.89 1.49 -5.18
CA VAL A 107 -26.71 1.52 -6.41
C VAL A 107 -26.99 0.09 -6.86
N VAL A 108 -25.95 -0.74 -7.03
CA VAL A 108 -26.11 -2.13 -7.49
C VAL A 108 -26.89 -2.97 -6.48
N ARG A 109 -26.66 -2.76 -5.17
CA ARG A 109 -27.44 -3.43 -4.13
C ARG A 109 -28.93 -3.09 -4.21
N GLY A 110 -29.28 -1.85 -4.54
CA GLY A 110 -30.64 -1.42 -4.85
C GLY A 110 -31.20 -2.12 -6.08
N LEU A 111 -30.45 -2.13 -7.19
CA LEU A 111 -30.86 -2.76 -8.45
C LEU A 111 -31.07 -4.29 -8.31
N LYS A 112 -30.25 -4.96 -7.47
CA LYS A 112 -30.44 -6.38 -7.14
C LYS A 112 -31.78 -6.68 -6.47
N ARG A 113 -32.45 -5.70 -5.85
CA ARG A 113 -33.77 -5.88 -5.23
C ARG A 113 -34.95 -5.68 -6.18
N VAL A 114 -34.73 -5.11 -7.36
CA VAL A 114 -35.80 -4.89 -8.36
C VAL A 114 -36.29 -6.24 -8.88
N PRO A 115 -37.57 -6.61 -8.71
CA PRO A 115 -38.06 -7.91 -9.14
C PRO A 115 -38.10 -7.99 -10.67
N PHE A 116 -37.66 -9.12 -11.22
CA PHE A 116 -37.79 -9.44 -12.65
C PHE A 116 -38.65 -10.70 -12.77
N HIS A 117 -39.54 -10.72 -13.76
CA HIS A 117 -40.30 -11.92 -14.06
C HIS A 117 -39.36 -13.05 -14.54
N HIS A 118 -39.70 -14.31 -14.25
CA HIS A 118 -38.81 -15.44 -14.51
C HIS A 118 -38.32 -15.54 -15.98
N TYR A 119 -39.15 -15.16 -16.95
CA TYR A 119 -38.79 -15.11 -18.39
C TYR A 119 -37.67 -14.12 -18.74
N ILE A 120 -37.48 -13.06 -17.94
CA ILE A 120 -36.47 -12.02 -18.20
C ILE A 120 -35.41 -11.97 -17.09
N ALA A 121 -35.44 -12.88 -16.12
CA ALA A 121 -34.56 -12.85 -14.96
C ALA A 121 -33.06 -12.89 -15.35
N THR A 122 -32.72 -13.51 -16.48
CA THR A 122 -31.37 -13.55 -17.05
C THR A 122 -30.88 -12.17 -17.54
N LEU A 123 -31.79 -11.31 -18.01
CA LEU A 123 -31.45 -9.95 -18.46
C LEU A 123 -31.02 -9.04 -17.30
N LYS A 124 -31.43 -9.37 -16.07
CA LYS A 124 -31.15 -8.53 -14.90
C LYS A 124 -29.65 -8.39 -14.63
N PRO A 125 -28.87 -9.48 -14.39
CA PRO A 125 -27.44 -9.36 -14.19
C PRO A 125 -26.65 -9.06 -15.48
N MET A 126 -27.17 -9.45 -16.64
CA MET A 126 -26.45 -9.32 -17.92
C MET A 126 -26.56 -7.92 -18.54
N MET A 127 -27.72 -7.25 -18.41
CA MET A 127 -27.97 -5.96 -19.08
C MET A 127 -28.45 -4.89 -18.12
N PHE A 128 -29.47 -5.16 -17.31
CA PHE A 128 -30.10 -4.12 -16.48
C PHE A 128 -29.16 -3.55 -15.42
N ILE A 129 -28.51 -4.42 -14.64
CA ILE A 129 -27.58 -3.98 -13.60
C ILE A 129 -26.38 -3.25 -14.20
N PRO A 130 -25.67 -3.76 -15.23
CA PRO A 130 -24.59 -3.01 -15.86
C PRO A 130 -25.04 -1.65 -16.41
N LEU A 131 -26.13 -1.60 -17.19
CA LEU A 131 -26.58 -0.37 -17.84
C LEU A 131 -27.00 0.71 -16.83
N VAL A 132 -27.93 0.36 -15.94
CA VAL A 132 -28.47 1.31 -14.97
C VAL A 132 -27.45 1.60 -13.87
N GLY A 133 -26.70 0.58 -13.44
CA GLY A 133 -25.66 0.74 -12.42
C GLY A 133 -24.56 1.69 -12.86
N ILE A 134 -24.04 1.53 -14.08
CA ILE A 134 -23.03 2.44 -14.65
C ILE A 134 -23.61 3.85 -14.76
N GLY A 135 -24.76 4.01 -15.43
CA GLY A 135 -25.34 5.33 -15.68
C GLY A 135 -25.66 6.09 -14.39
N VAL A 136 -26.28 5.43 -13.41
CA VAL A 136 -26.64 6.05 -12.13
C VAL A 136 -25.40 6.37 -11.30
N THR A 137 -24.43 5.45 -11.22
CA THR A 137 -23.21 5.68 -10.42
C THR A 137 -22.37 6.82 -11.01
N ALA A 138 -22.14 6.79 -12.32
CA ALA A 138 -21.43 7.84 -13.04
C ALA A 138 -22.14 9.20 -12.92
N GLY A 139 -23.47 9.22 -13.11
CA GLY A 139 -24.27 10.44 -12.96
C GLY A 139 -24.23 11.02 -11.55
N LEU A 140 -24.34 10.17 -10.51
CA LEU A 140 -24.22 10.62 -9.13
C LEU A 140 -22.84 11.20 -8.83
N ILE A 141 -21.76 10.55 -9.27
CA ILE A 141 -20.40 11.06 -9.09
C ILE A 141 -20.19 12.37 -9.84
N ALA A 142 -20.73 12.52 -11.05
CA ALA A 142 -20.68 13.80 -11.77
C ALA A 142 -21.39 14.93 -11.00
N LEU A 143 -22.50 14.63 -10.31
CA LEU A 143 -23.26 15.60 -9.54
C LEU A 143 -22.56 16.01 -8.23
N ILE A 144 -21.98 15.05 -7.50
CA ILE A 144 -21.42 15.30 -6.16
C ILE A 144 -19.89 15.41 -6.14
N GLY A 145 -19.23 15.19 -7.28
CA GLY A 145 -17.78 15.07 -7.35
C GLY A 145 -17.03 16.38 -7.22
N GLN A 146 -17.68 17.52 -7.50
CA GLN A 146 -17.07 18.86 -7.37
C GLN A 146 -16.56 19.16 -5.93
N PRO A 147 -17.38 18.99 -4.87
CA PRO A 147 -16.89 19.07 -3.49
C PRO A 147 -15.67 18.18 -3.21
N ILE A 148 -15.60 16.99 -3.81
CA ILE A 148 -14.52 16.03 -3.59
C ILE A 148 -13.26 16.45 -4.35
N SER A 149 -13.42 16.98 -5.57
CA SER A 149 -12.35 17.59 -6.35
C SER A 149 -11.70 18.75 -5.60
N LEU A 150 -12.50 19.62 -4.95
CA LEU A 150 -11.97 20.68 -4.08
C LEU A 150 -11.17 20.13 -2.89
N LEU A 151 -11.66 19.06 -2.26
CA LEU A 151 -10.93 18.39 -1.19
C LEU A 151 -9.62 17.77 -1.70
N GLN A 152 -9.64 17.15 -2.89
CA GLN A 152 -8.48 16.55 -3.54
C GLN A 152 -7.42 17.60 -3.84
N ILE A 153 -7.79 18.70 -4.51
CA ILE A 153 -6.89 19.82 -4.83
C ILE A 153 -6.29 20.42 -3.54
N THR A 154 -7.10 20.57 -2.49
CA THR A 154 -6.63 21.10 -1.21
C THR A 154 -5.61 20.16 -0.57
N LEU A 155 -5.88 18.84 -0.60
CA LEU A 155 -4.97 17.82 -0.10
C LEU A 155 -3.66 17.81 -0.88
N ASP A 156 -3.74 17.86 -2.21
CA ASP A 156 -2.57 17.85 -3.09
C ASP A 156 -1.72 19.10 -2.88
N GLY A 157 -2.35 20.28 -2.76
CA GLY A 157 -1.69 21.53 -2.41
C GLY A 157 -1.03 21.49 -1.03
N TRP A 158 -1.68 20.90 -0.04
CA TRP A 158 -1.10 20.71 1.29
C TRP A 158 0.12 19.78 1.28
N LEU A 159 0.05 18.68 0.53
CA LEU A 159 1.15 17.71 0.43
C LEU A 159 2.33 18.24 -0.37
N THR A 160 2.09 18.91 -1.49
CA THR A 160 3.15 19.52 -2.31
C THR A 160 3.79 20.71 -1.60
N GLY A 161 3.04 21.43 -0.75
CA GLY A 161 3.55 22.53 0.06
C GLY A 161 4.19 22.10 1.39
N ILE A 162 4.18 20.81 1.73
CA ILE A 162 4.69 20.35 3.02
C ILE A 162 6.21 20.50 3.09
N SER A 163 6.71 21.09 4.17
CA SER A 163 8.15 21.31 4.36
C SER A 163 8.53 21.36 5.84
N GLY A 164 9.84 21.33 6.10
CA GLY A 164 10.39 21.44 7.46
C GLY A 164 9.85 20.36 8.40
N SER A 165 9.51 20.75 9.63
CA SER A 165 9.05 19.83 10.68
C SER A 165 7.79 19.04 10.31
N ASN A 166 6.89 19.61 9.51
CA ASN A 166 5.66 18.92 9.09
C ASN A 166 5.94 17.76 8.14
N ALA A 167 6.88 17.95 7.20
CA ALA A 167 7.32 16.90 6.29
C ALA A 167 7.97 15.75 7.06
N ILE A 168 8.85 16.08 8.02
CA ILE A 168 9.51 15.11 8.90
C ILE A 168 8.48 14.32 9.71
N LEU A 169 7.49 14.99 10.30
CA LEU A 169 6.44 14.35 11.07
C LEU A 169 5.56 13.43 10.20
N LEU A 170 5.21 13.88 8.99
CA LEU A 170 4.46 13.06 8.04
C LEU A 170 5.23 11.77 7.70
N GLY A 171 6.52 11.89 7.38
CA GLY A 171 7.38 10.73 7.10
C GLY A 171 7.47 9.77 8.27
N ALA A 172 7.60 10.28 9.49
CA ALA A 172 7.64 9.48 10.70
C ALA A 172 6.35 8.68 10.89
N ILE A 173 5.20 9.36 10.80
CA ILE A 173 3.89 8.74 10.99
C ILE A 173 3.63 7.69 9.91
N LEU A 174 3.86 8.01 8.63
CA LEU A 174 3.60 7.09 7.53
C LEU A 174 4.45 5.82 7.62
N ALA A 175 5.77 5.97 7.82
CA ALA A 175 6.66 4.83 7.94
C ALA A 175 6.36 3.99 9.20
N GLY A 176 6.06 4.64 10.32
CA GLY A 176 5.65 3.95 11.54
C GLY A 176 4.36 3.16 11.39
N MET A 177 3.35 3.71 10.72
CA MET A 177 2.09 3.01 10.43
C MET A 177 2.30 1.79 9.54
N LEU A 178 3.15 1.89 8.51
CA LEU A 178 3.48 0.76 7.63
C LEU A 178 4.18 -0.38 8.39
N ALA A 179 5.02 -0.05 9.37
CA ALA A 179 5.74 -1.04 10.17
C ALA A 179 4.89 -1.68 11.28
N PHE A 180 3.72 -1.13 11.61
CA PHE A 180 2.97 -1.47 12.82
C PHE A 180 2.37 -2.89 12.79
N ASP A 181 1.71 -3.27 11.71
CA ASP A 181 0.99 -4.55 11.60
C ASP A 181 1.37 -5.36 10.34
N LEU A 182 2.52 -5.05 9.72
CA LEU A 182 3.20 -5.86 8.69
C LEU A 182 2.27 -6.35 7.56
N GLY A 183 1.45 -5.45 7.02
CA GLY A 183 0.45 -5.75 5.97
C GLY A 183 -1.00 -5.84 6.48
N GLY A 184 -1.21 -5.59 7.78
CA GLY A 184 -2.53 -5.47 8.39
C GLY A 184 -3.27 -4.16 8.03
N PRO A 185 -4.40 -3.88 8.70
CA PRO A 185 -5.23 -2.72 8.40
C PRO A 185 -4.54 -1.35 8.52
N ILE A 186 -3.64 -1.15 9.48
CA ILE A 186 -2.96 0.14 9.69
C ILE A 186 -1.94 0.37 8.57
N ASN A 187 -1.15 -0.65 8.23
CA ASN A 187 -0.28 -0.62 7.06
C ASN A 187 -1.08 -0.33 5.78
N LYS A 188 -2.18 -1.04 5.55
CA LYS A 188 -3.01 -0.82 4.35
C LYS A 188 -3.56 0.59 4.29
N ILE A 189 -3.95 1.22 5.40
CA ILE A 189 -4.40 2.61 5.42
C ILE A 189 -3.26 3.55 5.01
N ALA A 190 -2.06 3.39 5.58
CA ALA A 190 -0.91 4.22 5.22
C ALA A 190 -0.48 4.02 3.77
N LEU A 191 -0.45 2.78 3.29
CA LEU A 191 -0.14 2.45 1.90
C LEU A 191 -1.18 3.05 0.95
N THR A 192 -2.47 2.98 1.31
CA THR A 192 -3.55 3.61 0.56
C THR A 192 -3.35 5.11 0.40
N PHE A 193 -2.93 5.79 1.47
CA PHE A 193 -2.59 7.21 1.42
C PHE A 193 -1.40 7.47 0.47
N VAL A 194 -0.34 6.66 0.56
CA VAL A 194 0.84 6.75 -0.31
C VAL A 194 0.46 6.58 -1.78
N ILE A 195 -0.37 5.59 -2.09
CA ILE A 195 -0.87 5.33 -3.45
C ILE A 195 -1.76 6.47 -3.94
N GLY A 196 -2.60 7.02 -3.06
CA GLY A 196 -3.42 8.18 -3.36
C GLY A 196 -2.57 9.37 -3.78
N ALA A 197 -1.58 9.73 -2.97
CA ALA A 197 -0.60 10.78 -3.29
C ALA A 197 0.16 10.46 -4.59
N TYR A 198 0.62 9.22 -4.76
CA TYR A 198 1.33 8.80 -5.97
C TYR A 198 0.47 8.94 -7.24
N SER A 199 -0.82 8.62 -7.17
CA SER A 199 -1.74 8.77 -8.30
C SER A 199 -1.91 10.23 -8.75
N GLN A 200 -1.59 11.18 -7.86
CA GLN A 200 -1.53 12.62 -8.14
C GLN A 200 -0.10 13.11 -8.41
N GLN A 201 0.83 12.19 -8.67
CA GLN A 201 2.26 12.46 -8.90
C GLN A 201 2.99 13.12 -7.72
N ILE A 202 2.53 12.88 -6.49
CA ILE A 202 3.19 13.33 -5.27
C ILE A 202 4.02 12.17 -4.70
N PHE A 203 5.33 12.21 -4.89
CA PHE A 203 6.22 11.06 -4.70
C PHE A 203 6.95 11.02 -3.36
N ALA A 204 7.00 12.14 -2.60
CA ALA A 204 7.64 12.19 -1.28
C ALA A 204 7.05 11.16 -0.28
N PRO A 205 5.72 11.01 -0.15
CA PRO A 205 5.14 9.97 0.71
C PRO A 205 5.56 8.55 0.31
N ASN A 206 5.74 8.29 -0.99
CA ASN A 206 6.22 7.00 -1.48
C ASN A 206 7.66 6.74 -1.03
N ALA A 207 8.55 7.72 -1.11
CA ALA A 207 9.92 7.56 -0.61
C ALA A 207 9.93 7.22 0.89
N ALA A 208 9.16 7.95 1.72
CA ALA A 208 9.07 7.69 3.15
C ALA A 208 8.55 6.27 3.47
N ALA A 209 7.65 5.74 2.64
CA ALA A 209 7.07 4.41 2.81
C ALA A 209 8.12 3.29 2.82
N PHE A 210 9.25 3.46 2.13
CA PHE A 210 10.31 2.46 2.08
C PHE A 210 10.90 2.17 3.46
N ALA A 211 11.01 3.18 4.33
CA ALA A 211 11.46 2.96 5.71
C ALA A 211 10.46 2.12 6.52
N GLY A 212 9.16 2.29 6.27
CA GLY A 212 8.12 1.45 6.89
C GLY A 212 8.16 0.01 6.41
N ILE A 213 8.46 -0.18 5.12
CA ILE A 213 8.33 -1.47 4.46
C ILE A 213 9.60 -2.33 4.61
N MET A 214 10.78 -1.72 4.46
CA MET A 214 12.06 -2.42 4.40
C MET A 214 12.70 -2.61 5.78
N THR A 215 12.55 -1.65 6.69
CA THR A 215 13.21 -1.70 8.01
C THR A 215 12.80 -2.93 8.83
N PRO A 216 11.52 -3.34 8.93
CA PRO A 216 11.13 -4.48 9.78
C PRO A 216 11.85 -5.80 9.42
N PRO A 217 11.75 -6.33 8.18
CA PRO A 217 12.43 -7.59 7.82
C PRO A 217 13.96 -7.48 7.86
N ILE A 218 14.54 -6.36 7.41
CA ILE A 218 16.01 -6.20 7.39
C ILE A 218 16.58 -6.15 8.81
N SER A 219 15.95 -5.39 9.71
CA SER A 219 16.41 -5.30 11.11
C SER A 219 16.22 -6.60 11.88
N ALA A 220 15.14 -7.34 11.63
CA ALA A 220 14.92 -8.66 12.22
C ALA A 220 16.00 -9.67 11.80
N ALA A 221 16.32 -9.72 10.50
CA ALA A 221 17.37 -10.58 9.97
C ALA A 221 18.74 -10.26 10.60
N ILE A 222 19.13 -8.98 10.61
CA ILE A 222 20.40 -8.55 11.21
C ILE A 222 20.44 -8.85 12.71
N ALA A 223 19.37 -8.56 13.44
CA ALA A 223 19.30 -8.85 14.88
C ALA A 223 19.48 -10.34 15.17
N SER A 224 18.94 -11.22 14.33
CA SER A 224 19.11 -12.67 14.47
C SER A 224 20.54 -13.15 14.32
N TRP A 225 21.36 -12.44 13.53
CA TRP A 225 22.79 -12.72 13.41
C TRP A 225 23.62 -12.16 14.56
N LEU A 226 23.23 -11.00 15.10
CA LEU A 226 23.98 -10.34 16.17
C LEU A 226 23.74 -10.95 17.55
N VAL A 227 22.50 -11.40 17.84
CA VAL A 227 22.12 -12.00 19.12
C VAL A 227 21.36 -13.32 18.93
N PRO A 228 21.99 -14.35 18.32
CA PRO A 228 21.30 -15.57 17.87
C PRO A 228 20.59 -16.35 18.98
N LYS A 229 21.07 -16.26 20.23
CA LYS A 229 20.42 -16.88 21.41
C LYS A 229 19.01 -16.34 21.70
N LYS A 230 18.67 -15.18 21.14
CA LYS A 230 17.35 -14.56 21.28
C LYS A 230 16.36 -15.02 20.22
N PHE A 231 16.77 -15.84 19.26
CA PHE A 231 15.93 -16.24 18.14
C PHE A 231 15.82 -17.76 18.04
N THR A 232 14.63 -18.20 17.62
CA THR A 232 14.29 -19.61 17.41
C THR A 232 15.09 -20.23 16.27
N HIS A 233 15.13 -21.56 16.16
CA HIS A 233 15.85 -22.21 15.08
C HIS A 233 15.28 -21.79 13.72
N MET A 234 13.95 -21.75 13.62
CA MET A 234 13.25 -21.32 12.40
C MET A 234 13.55 -19.86 12.02
N GLU A 235 13.56 -18.94 12.99
CA GLU A 235 13.93 -17.53 12.77
C GLU A 235 15.39 -17.38 12.30
N LYS A 236 16.30 -18.21 12.81
CA LYS A 236 17.73 -18.21 12.41
C LYS A 236 17.89 -18.74 10.98
N THR A 237 17.27 -19.87 10.64
CA THR A 237 17.39 -20.48 9.31
C THR A 237 16.78 -19.61 8.20
N ASN A 238 15.69 -18.90 8.50
CA ASN A 238 14.99 -18.05 7.54
C ASN A 238 15.52 -16.61 7.45
N SER A 239 16.57 -16.25 8.19
CA SER A 239 17.06 -14.86 8.28
C SER A 239 17.50 -14.31 6.92
N LEU A 240 18.11 -15.14 6.07
CA LEU A 240 18.58 -14.71 4.75
C LEU A 240 17.40 -14.41 3.82
N THR A 241 16.40 -15.31 3.80
CA THR A 241 15.15 -15.09 3.06
C THR A 241 14.45 -13.82 3.54
N THR A 242 14.41 -13.61 4.86
CA THR A 242 13.86 -12.41 5.49
C THR A 242 14.57 -11.15 5.02
N LEU A 243 15.91 -11.14 5.00
CA LEU A 243 16.69 -10.03 4.46
C LEU A 243 16.28 -9.72 3.00
N PHE A 244 16.23 -10.74 2.14
CA PHE A 244 15.86 -10.56 0.74
C PHE A 244 14.45 -10.02 0.55
N THR A 245 13.46 -10.52 1.31
CA THR A 245 12.10 -9.97 1.27
C THR A 245 12.10 -8.49 1.66
N GLY A 246 12.88 -8.11 2.67
CA GLY A 246 13.04 -6.71 3.06
C GLY A 246 13.70 -5.83 2.01
N LEU A 247 14.74 -6.34 1.35
CA LEU A 247 15.37 -5.65 0.22
C LEU A 247 14.41 -5.44 -0.95
N LEU A 248 13.46 -6.35 -1.17
CA LEU A 248 12.45 -6.23 -2.22
C LEU A 248 11.21 -5.41 -1.80
N GLY A 249 11.17 -4.92 -0.56
CA GLY A 249 10.03 -4.19 -0.04
C GLY A 249 8.82 -5.07 0.27
N ILE A 250 9.05 -6.31 0.71
CA ILE A 250 8.03 -7.24 1.19
C ILE A 250 8.15 -7.29 2.72
N THR A 251 7.24 -6.61 3.41
CA THR A 251 7.27 -6.44 4.87
C THR A 251 6.89 -7.72 5.62
N GLU A 252 6.11 -8.60 4.97
CA GLU A 252 5.56 -9.82 5.52
C GLU A 252 6.64 -10.83 5.96
N GLY A 253 7.86 -10.73 5.43
CA GLY A 253 8.99 -11.52 5.89
C GLY A 253 9.28 -11.34 7.39
N ALA A 254 8.87 -10.21 7.99
CA ALA A 254 9.04 -9.95 9.41
C ALA A 254 7.96 -10.59 10.31
N ILE A 255 6.87 -11.15 9.74
CA ILE A 255 5.74 -11.69 10.51
C ILE A 255 6.18 -12.77 11.52
N PRO A 256 7.01 -13.76 11.15
CA PRO A 256 7.44 -14.79 12.11
C PRO A 256 8.14 -14.19 13.34
N TYR A 257 8.98 -13.17 13.11
CA TYR A 257 9.68 -12.47 14.17
C TYR A 257 8.73 -11.67 15.05
N ALA A 258 7.80 -10.91 14.47
CA ALA A 258 6.82 -10.16 15.25
C ALA A 258 5.90 -11.10 16.05
N ALA A 259 5.50 -12.23 15.49
CA ALA A 259 4.61 -13.19 16.14
C ALA A 259 5.24 -13.81 17.40
N SER A 260 6.56 -14.05 17.41
CA SER A 260 7.24 -14.64 18.58
C SER A 260 7.33 -13.69 19.78
N ASN A 261 7.40 -12.37 19.56
CA ASN A 261 7.39 -11.38 20.64
C ASN A 261 6.78 -10.03 20.23
N PRO A 262 5.45 -9.93 20.04
CA PRO A 262 4.83 -8.76 19.42
C PRO A 262 5.07 -7.47 20.19
N LEU A 263 4.95 -7.52 21.52
CA LEU A 263 5.05 -6.34 22.40
C LEU A 263 6.44 -5.72 22.44
N ARG A 264 7.47 -6.40 21.94
CA ARG A 264 8.86 -5.93 21.98
C ARG A 264 9.43 -5.68 20.58
N ILE A 265 9.00 -6.45 19.61
CA ILE A 265 9.51 -6.37 18.23
C ILE A 265 8.75 -5.31 17.43
N ILE A 266 7.42 -5.24 17.55
CA ILE A 266 6.63 -4.24 16.82
C ILE A 266 7.04 -2.80 17.22
N PRO A 267 7.19 -2.44 18.51
CA PRO A 267 7.65 -1.11 18.87
C PRO A 267 9.04 -0.78 18.31
N ALA A 268 9.96 -1.75 18.26
CA ALA A 268 11.28 -1.56 17.68
C ALA A 268 11.20 -1.26 16.17
N PHE A 269 10.39 -2.02 15.44
CA PHE A 269 10.10 -1.77 14.03
C PHE A 269 9.52 -0.38 13.81
N VAL A 270 8.47 -0.03 14.56
CA VAL A 270 7.79 1.26 14.43
C VAL A 270 8.75 2.42 14.68
N VAL A 271 9.57 2.37 15.73
CA VAL A 271 10.52 3.45 16.06
C VAL A 271 11.59 3.59 14.98
N GLY A 272 12.21 2.48 14.56
CA GLY A 272 13.24 2.53 13.51
C GLY A 272 12.69 2.99 12.16
N SER A 273 11.53 2.48 11.76
CA SER A 273 10.84 2.92 10.54
C SER A 273 10.43 4.38 10.59
N SER A 274 9.88 4.84 11.72
CA SER A 274 9.50 6.26 11.90
C SER A 274 10.72 7.17 11.76
N LEU A 275 11.86 6.80 12.36
CA LEU A 275 13.09 7.57 12.22
C LEU A 275 13.59 7.58 10.77
N GLY A 276 13.60 6.43 10.10
CA GLY A 276 13.99 6.35 8.69
C GLY A 276 13.09 7.22 7.79
N GLY A 277 11.77 7.13 7.96
CA GLY A 277 10.81 7.93 7.20
C GLY A 277 10.93 9.43 7.48
N ALA A 278 11.17 9.80 8.74
CA ALA A 278 11.43 11.18 9.16
C ALA A 278 12.67 11.76 8.45
N LEU A 279 13.76 10.98 8.40
CA LEU A 279 15.00 11.39 7.74
C LEU A 279 14.86 11.48 6.23
N ILE A 280 14.14 10.55 5.60
CA ILE A 280 13.85 10.60 4.16
C ILE A 280 13.14 11.91 3.79
N MET A 281 12.13 12.29 4.57
CA MET A 281 11.43 13.56 4.37
C MET A 281 12.30 14.78 4.74
N ALA A 282 13.14 14.68 5.78
CA ALA A 282 14.08 15.75 6.15
C ALA A 282 15.09 16.06 5.03
N PHE A 283 15.52 15.03 4.30
CA PHE A 283 16.43 15.14 3.17
C PHE A 283 15.75 15.51 1.85
N ASN A 284 14.42 15.73 1.87
CA ASN A 284 13.59 16.02 0.69
C ASN A 284 13.81 14.99 -0.42
N ILE A 285 13.72 13.71 -0.07
CA ILE A 285 13.89 12.60 -1.01
C ILE A 285 12.51 12.21 -1.55
N GLU A 286 12.43 12.05 -2.87
CA GLU A 286 11.24 11.58 -3.58
C GLU A 286 11.61 10.44 -4.53
N THR A 287 10.69 9.49 -4.75
CA THR A 287 10.92 8.43 -5.73
C THR A 287 9.65 8.02 -6.44
N GLN A 288 9.73 7.93 -7.76
CA GLN A 288 8.65 7.45 -8.64
C GLN A 288 8.60 5.92 -8.68
N LEU A 289 9.55 5.23 -8.05
CA LEU A 289 9.72 3.79 -8.20
C LEU A 289 9.04 3.06 -7.04
N PHE A 290 8.44 1.92 -7.36
CA PHE A 290 8.01 0.90 -6.40
C PHE A 290 8.90 -0.33 -6.63
N GLY A 291 9.50 -0.88 -5.58
CA GLY A 291 10.29 -2.13 -5.72
C GLY A 291 11.51 -2.27 -4.82
N GLY A 292 11.50 -1.69 -3.61
CA GLY A 292 12.60 -1.83 -2.66
C GLY A 292 13.94 -1.35 -3.22
N ILE A 293 15.01 -2.12 -3.06
CA ILE A 293 16.37 -1.76 -3.46
C ILE A 293 16.49 -1.37 -4.95
N LEU A 294 15.59 -1.88 -5.82
CA LEU A 294 15.58 -1.54 -7.24
C LEU A 294 15.27 -0.06 -7.50
N ALA A 295 14.66 0.65 -6.54
CA ALA A 295 14.39 2.07 -6.64
C ALA A 295 15.64 2.94 -6.48
N PHE A 296 16.66 2.48 -5.75
CA PHE A 296 17.76 3.35 -5.30
C PHE A 296 18.63 3.90 -6.42
N PRO A 297 19.07 3.12 -7.43
CA PRO A 297 19.98 3.62 -8.46
C PRO A 297 19.40 4.78 -9.31
N PHE A 298 18.08 4.96 -9.25
CA PHE A 298 17.33 5.91 -10.06
C PHE A 298 16.60 6.95 -9.23
N THR A 299 16.75 6.91 -7.90
CA THR A 299 16.23 7.93 -6.99
C THR A 299 17.26 9.03 -6.82
N GLU A 300 16.82 10.29 -6.86
CA GLU A 300 17.70 11.41 -6.55
C GLU A 300 18.18 11.33 -5.09
N ARG A 301 19.44 11.72 -4.84
CA ARG A 301 20.06 11.63 -3.51
C ARG A 301 20.03 10.22 -2.91
N TRP A 302 20.13 9.18 -3.74
CA TRP A 302 20.10 7.77 -3.33
C TRP A 302 21.02 7.44 -2.14
N TYR A 303 22.17 8.12 -2.02
CA TYR A 303 23.10 7.97 -0.90
C TYR A 303 22.49 8.42 0.44
N LEU A 304 21.73 9.53 0.47
CA LEU A 304 20.99 9.98 1.67
C LEU A 304 19.81 9.07 1.96
N PHE A 305 19.19 8.49 0.92
CA PHE A 305 18.13 7.50 1.09
C PHE A 305 18.68 6.27 1.81
N ILE A 306 19.77 5.69 1.32
CA ILE A 306 20.43 4.54 1.96
C ILE A 306 20.87 4.89 3.38
N LEU A 307 21.41 6.10 3.60
CA LEU A 307 21.79 6.55 4.95
C LEU A 307 20.58 6.60 5.90
N ALA A 308 19.47 7.21 5.48
CA ALA A 308 18.25 7.31 6.28
C ALA A 308 17.67 5.92 6.62
N LEU A 309 17.64 5.01 5.64
CA LEU A 309 17.22 3.62 5.85
C LEU A 309 18.18 2.89 6.79
N ALA A 310 19.49 3.03 6.59
CA ALA A 310 20.50 2.40 7.43
C ALA A 310 20.38 2.85 8.89
N ILE A 311 20.12 4.13 9.14
CA ILE A 311 19.87 4.66 10.49
C ILE A 311 18.59 4.04 11.08
N GLY A 312 17.48 4.01 10.34
CA GLY A 312 16.24 3.38 10.80
C GLY A 312 16.40 1.89 11.10
N ILE A 313 17.10 1.16 10.23
CA ILE A 313 17.46 -0.26 10.42
C ILE A 313 18.33 -0.42 11.66
N ALA A 314 19.38 0.37 11.83
CA ALA A 314 20.28 0.28 12.97
C ALA A 314 19.53 0.50 14.30
N VAL A 315 18.68 1.52 14.36
CA VAL A 315 17.86 1.81 15.56
C VAL A 315 16.90 0.66 15.85
N SER A 316 16.17 0.16 14.85
CA SER A 316 15.29 -1.00 15.03
C SER A 316 16.05 -2.23 15.52
N THR A 317 17.19 -2.54 14.90
CA THR A 317 18.06 -3.67 15.28
C THR A 317 18.53 -3.55 16.74
N ILE A 318 19.02 -2.38 17.14
CA ILE A 318 19.47 -2.11 18.52
C ILE A 318 18.32 -2.31 19.51
N LEU A 319 17.12 -1.80 19.21
CA LEU A 319 15.95 -1.95 20.07
C LEU A 319 15.51 -3.43 20.18
N ILE A 320 15.55 -4.20 19.08
CA ILE A 320 15.28 -5.64 19.10
C ILE A 320 16.31 -6.35 20.00
N MET A 321 17.59 -6.02 19.85
CA MET A 321 18.67 -6.60 20.67
C MET A 321 18.47 -6.29 22.16
N ILE A 322 18.00 -5.11 22.52
CA ILE A 322 17.76 -4.71 23.92
C ILE A 322 16.50 -5.38 24.46
N PHE A 323 15.38 -5.35 23.72
CA PHE A 323 14.07 -5.75 24.25
C PHE A 323 13.75 -7.24 24.09
N LYS A 324 14.14 -7.89 22.98
CA LYS A 324 13.87 -9.34 22.82
C LYS A 324 14.60 -10.11 23.92
N LYS A 325 13.94 -11.10 24.52
CA LYS A 325 14.55 -11.98 25.54
C LYS A 325 15.12 -13.22 24.86
N GLU A 326 15.98 -13.94 25.56
CA GLU A 326 16.45 -15.25 25.12
C GLU A 326 15.28 -16.22 24.98
N VAL A 327 15.38 -17.12 23.99
CA VAL A 327 14.40 -18.20 23.79
C VAL A 327 14.61 -19.22 24.91
N SER A 328 13.54 -19.73 25.50
CA SER A 328 13.63 -20.77 26.53
C SER A 328 14.04 -22.11 25.93
N GLU A 329 14.83 -22.89 26.66
CA GLU A 329 15.30 -24.22 26.24
C GLU A 329 14.14 -25.14 25.82
N GLU A 330 12.99 -25.09 26.52
CA GLU A 330 11.78 -25.86 26.17
C GLU A 330 11.23 -25.56 24.75
N VAL A 331 11.37 -24.33 24.28
CA VAL A 331 10.88 -23.92 22.94
C VAL A 331 11.88 -24.36 21.87
N GLU A 332 13.17 -24.33 22.17
CA GLU A 332 14.22 -24.78 21.26
C GLU A 332 14.21 -26.31 21.12
N GLU A 333 13.96 -27.05 22.21
CA GLU A 333 13.76 -28.51 22.18
C GLU A 333 12.49 -28.91 21.43
N ALA A 334 11.37 -28.21 21.63
CA ALA A 334 10.12 -28.50 20.93
C ALA A 334 10.23 -28.33 19.41
N GLU A 335 10.95 -27.31 18.93
CA GLU A 335 11.19 -27.13 17.49
C GLU A 335 12.06 -28.24 16.89
N LEU A 336 13.06 -28.72 17.62
CA LEU A 336 13.99 -29.75 17.13
C LEU A 336 13.35 -31.15 17.01
N VAL A 337 12.22 -31.38 17.69
CA VAL A 337 11.47 -32.66 17.65
C VAL A 337 10.51 -32.72 16.45
N GLU A 338 10.17 -31.58 15.85
CA GLU A 338 9.33 -31.52 14.64
C GLU A 338 10.11 -31.70 13.32
N PHE A 339 11.44 -31.88 13.37
CA PHE A 339 12.33 -32.15 12.23
C PHE A 339 13.00 -33.53 12.33
#